data_AF-A0A4C1XG19-F1
#
_entry.id   AF-A0A4C1XG19-F1
#
_cell.length_a   1.000
_cell.length_b   1.000
_cell.length_c   1.000
_cell.angle_alpha   90.00
_cell.angle_beta   90.00
_cell.angle_gamma   90.00
#
_symmetry.space_group_name_H-M   'P 1'
#
loop_
_entity.id
_entity.type
_entity.pdbx_description
1 polymer ?
#
loop_
_entity_poly.entity_id
_entity_poly.type
_entity_poly.pdbx_seq_one_letter_code
_entity_poly.pdbx_strand_id
1 'polypeptide(L)'
;MKADRCREMWWHHLFFVNNFGFWSDCMPQAWHLAMDFQVYILCSVIMLWILSRGLDPEYVLKRLLAASLLLLFTIVYLFELSPQLLTVNPENILTLFAEDTSHVYLYMSAWGNLPAAVLGLLLASTYYRLQREKTDLTQNKNLKKAFRLRESNYNIIINFVGPATSILCWPGWRVLSRLSLTSLMTHVLVNAQITYSRIHNSVSQTQMLADAAAVSVISYLLALPLALLIEYPAVQLYKAVIVTGLEEETKNHTSAKGKQL
;
A
#
# COMPACT_ATOMS: atom_id res chain seq x y z
N MET A 1 -8.40 27.41 -15.40
CA MET A 1 -7.16 26.72 -15.81
C MET A 1 -7.00 25.32 -15.20
N LYS A 2 -7.06 25.06 -13.87
CA LYS A 2 -7.03 23.66 -13.36
C LYS A 2 -8.36 22.88 -13.50
N ALA A 3 -9.51 23.54 -13.32
CA ALA A 3 -10.83 22.90 -13.38
C ALA A 3 -11.23 22.41 -14.79
N ASP A 4 -10.75 23.06 -15.85
CA ASP A 4 -11.05 22.66 -17.24
C ASP A 4 -10.30 21.38 -17.60
N ARG A 5 -9.01 21.30 -17.21
CA ARG A 5 -8.19 20.08 -17.34
C ARG A 5 -8.76 18.90 -16.55
N CYS A 6 -9.33 19.15 -15.36
CA CYS A 6 -10.09 18.15 -14.60
C CYS A 6 -11.28 17.56 -15.39
N ARG A 7 -12.05 18.43 -16.08
CA ARG A 7 -13.21 18.00 -16.86
C ARG A 7 -12.85 17.22 -18.10
N GLU A 8 -11.66 17.42 -18.66
CA GLU A 8 -11.17 16.65 -19.80
C GLU A 8 -10.58 15.30 -19.36
N MET A 9 -9.91 15.28 -18.21
CA MET A 9 -9.10 14.13 -17.75
C MET A 9 -9.80 13.22 -16.74
N TRP A 10 -11.08 13.45 -16.43
CA TRP A 10 -11.86 12.67 -15.46
C TRP A 10 -11.77 11.15 -15.68
N TRP A 11 -11.71 10.72 -16.94
CA TRP A 11 -11.65 9.31 -17.30
C TRP A 11 -10.34 8.62 -16.84
N HIS A 12 -9.24 9.36 -16.69
CA HIS A 12 -7.99 8.80 -16.17
C HIS A 12 -8.15 8.33 -14.71
N HIS A 13 -8.94 9.06 -13.92
CA HIS A 13 -9.25 8.67 -12.55
C HIS A 13 -10.24 7.50 -12.51
N LEU A 14 -11.18 7.43 -13.46
CA LEU A 14 -12.11 6.30 -13.56
C LEU A 14 -11.40 4.98 -13.90
N PHE A 15 -10.43 5.03 -14.83
CA PHE A 15 -9.68 3.85 -15.27
C PHE A 15 -8.39 3.60 -14.46
N PHE A 16 -8.13 4.37 -13.41
CA PHE A 16 -6.93 4.23 -12.58
C PHE A 16 -5.62 4.31 -13.39
N VAL A 17 -5.53 5.27 -14.32
CA VAL A 17 -4.33 5.55 -15.14
C VAL A 17 -3.80 6.97 -14.94
N ASN A 18 -4.32 7.69 -13.94
CA ASN A 18 -3.93 9.05 -13.57
C ASN A 18 -2.51 9.16 -12.96
N ASN A 19 -1.82 8.03 -12.78
CA ASN A 19 -0.42 8.00 -12.36
C ASN A 19 0.58 7.90 -13.53
N PHE A 20 0.10 7.74 -14.76
CA PHE A 20 0.94 7.73 -15.96
C PHE A 20 1.10 9.15 -16.53
N GLY A 21 2.33 9.67 -16.46
CA GLY A 21 2.69 10.96 -17.04
C GLY A 21 2.39 12.17 -16.14
N PHE A 22 2.68 13.36 -16.66
CA PHE A 22 2.65 14.64 -15.94
C PHE A 22 1.23 15.23 -15.75
N TRP A 23 0.20 14.38 -15.63
CA TRP A 23 -1.21 14.77 -15.80
C TRP A 23 -2.02 14.79 -14.49
N SER A 24 -1.36 14.81 -13.33
CA SER A 24 -1.99 14.61 -12.01
C SER A 24 -2.57 15.89 -11.36
N ASP A 25 -2.86 16.93 -12.15
CA ASP A 25 -3.27 18.25 -11.65
C ASP A 25 -4.64 18.27 -10.95
N CYS A 26 -5.51 17.31 -11.26
CA CYS A 26 -6.90 17.35 -10.84
C CYS A 26 -7.16 16.81 -9.43
N MET A 27 -6.46 15.72 -9.07
CA MET A 27 -6.60 15.05 -7.78
C MET A 27 -5.27 14.38 -7.38
N PRO A 28 -4.34 15.13 -6.76
CA PRO A 28 -3.02 14.63 -6.34
C PRO A 28 -3.06 13.54 -5.26
N GLN A 29 -4.21 13.24 -4.69
CA GLN A 29 -4.40 12.18 -3.70
C GLN A 29 -4.65 10.82 -4.40
N ALA A 30 -5.26 10.86 -5.58
CA ALA A 30 -5.81 9.68 -6.23
C ALA A 30 -4.77 8.83 -6.98
N TRP A 31 -3.53 9.30 -7.14
CA TRP A 31 -2.50 8.52 -7.84
C TRP A 31 -2.12 7.26 -7.05
N HIS A 32 -2.12 7.33 -5.71
CA HIS A 32 -1.82 6.18 -4.84
C HIS A 32 -2.82 5.05 -5.09
N LEU A 33 -4.11 5.40 -5.19
CA LEU A 33 -5.17 4.43 -5.42
C LEU A 33 -5.02 3.74 -6.77
N ALA A 34 -4.63 4.48 -7.81
CA ALA A 34 -4.35 3.91 -9.13
C ALA A 34 -3.14 2.99 -9.15
N MET A 35 -2.06 3.42 -8.50
CA MET A 35 -0.86 2.62 -8.36
C MET A 35 -1.13 1.31 -7.59
N ASP A 36 -1.85 1.37 -6.47
CA ASP A 36 -2.25 0.18 -5.70
C ASP A 36 -3.15 -0.76 -6.51
N PHE A 37 -4.11 -0.22 -7.26
CA PHE A 37 -4.97 -1.00 -8.14
C PHE A 37 -4.19 -1.74 -9.23
N GLN A 38 -3.27 -1.04 -9.91
CA GLN A 38 -2.42 -1.63 -10.96
C GLN A 38 -1.55 -2.76 -10.41
N VAL A 39 -0.89 -2.53 -9.28
CA VAL A 39 -0.03 -3.54 -8.63
C VAL A 39 -0.88 -4.71 -8.14
N TYR A 40 -2.07 -4.46 -7.59
CA TYR A 40 -3.00 -5.51 -7.16
C TYR A 40 -3.42 -6.44 -8.30
N ILE A 41 -3.79 -5.88 -9.46
CA ILE A 41 -4.15 -6.68 -10.64
C ILE A 41 -2.95 -7.50 -11.09
N LEU A 42 -1.78 -6.87 -11.23
CA LEU A 42 -0.56 -7.55 -11.66
C LEU A 42 -0.20 -8.72 -10.73
N CYS A 43 -0.20 -8.47 -9.43
CA CYS A 43 0.07 -9.48 -8.40
C CYS A 43 -0.94 -10.63 -8.45
N SER A 44 -2.23 -10.32 -8.57
CA SER A 44 -3.31 -11.31 -8.68
C SER A 44 -3.14 -12.20 -9.91
N VAL A 45 -2.87 -11.62 -11.08
CA VAL A 45 -2.64 -12.36 -12.33
C VAL A 45 -1.39 -13.25 -12.23
N ILE A 46 -0.29 -12.72 -11.69
CA ILE A 46 0.95 -13.50 -11.49
C ILE A 46 0.68 -14.67 -10.55
N MET A 47 -0.03 -14.46 -9.44
CA MET A 47 -0.35 -15.52 -8.49
C MET A 47 -1.25 -16.58 -9.10
N LEU A 48 -2.31 -16.19 -9.83
CA LEU A 48 -3.17 -17.14 -10.54
C LEU A 48 -2.38 -17.92 -11.59
N TRP A 49 -1.46 -17.28 -12.30
CA TRP A 49 -0.60 -17.93 -13.27
C TRP A 49 0.34 -18.96 -12.61
N ILE A 50 1.01 -18.60 -11.50
CA ILE A 50 1.86 -19.51 -10.72
C ILE A 50 1.06 -20.75 -10.29
N LEU A 51 -0.13 -20.53 -9.73
CA LEU A 51 -1.01 -21.60 -9.26
C LEU A 51 -1.50 -22.49 -10.41
N SER A 52 -1.88 -21.90 -11.55
CA SER A 52 -2.34 -22.62 -12.73
C SER A 52 -1.27 -23.53 -13.36
N ARG A 53 0.00 -23.13 -13.22
CA ARG A 53 1.15 -23.86 -13.77
C ARG A 53 1.80 -24.81 -12.76
N GLY A 54 1.34 -24.84 -11.50
CA GLY A 54 1.95 -25.64 -10.44
C GLY A 54 3.40 -25.26 -10.15
N LEU A 55 3.78 -24.00 -10.40
CA LEU A 55 5.14 -23.51 -10.13
C LEU A 55 5.31 -23.23 -8.63
N ASP A 56 6.53 -23.39 -8.13
CA ASP A 56 6.86 -23.02 -6.76
C ASP A 56 6.76 -21.49 -6.57
N PRO A 57 5.80 -20.97 -5.77
CA PRO A 57 5.57 -19.53 -5.66
C PRO A 57 6.80 -18.78 -5.15
N GLU A 58 7.51 -19.34 -4.17
CA GLU A 58 8.71 -18.70 -3.62
C GLU A 58 9.84 -18.56 -4.64
N TYR A 59 10.00 -19.54 -5.54
CA TYR A 59 11.05 -19.47 -6.56
C TYR A 59 10.77 -18.33 -7.53
N VAL A 60 9.53 -18.23 -8.02
CA VAL A 60 9.11 -17.18 -8.94
C VAL A 60 9.14 -15.81 -8.26
N LEU A 61 8.60 -15.70 -7.04
CA LEU A 61 8.53 -14.43 -6.31
C LEU A 61 9.92 -13.90 -5.92
N LYS A 62 10.89 -14.76 -5.55
CA LYS A 62 12.27 -14.32 -5.28
C LYS A 62 12.94 -13.74 -6.52
N ARG A 63 12.74 -14.36 -7.69
CA ARG A 63 13.24 -13.84 -8.97
C ARG A 63 12.55 -12.53 -9.36
N LEU A 64 11.24 -12.46 -9.18
CA LEU A 64 10.48 -11.25 -9.45
C LEU A 64 10.90 -10.10 -8.53
N LEU A 65 11.18 -10.39 -7.25
CA LEU A 65 11.69 -9.40 -6.30
C LEU A 65 13.04 -8.85 -6.77
N ALA A 66 13.99 -9.74 -7.09
CA ALA A 66 15.29 -9.34 -7.61
C ALA A 66 15.17 -8.51 -8.91
N ALA A 67 14.29 -8.93 -9.83
CA ALA A 67 14.03 -8.20 -11.07
C ALA A 67 13.41 -6.81 -10.81
N SER A 68 12.47 -6.69 -9.87
CA SER A 68 11.84 -5.41 -9.52
C SER A 68 12.84 -4.43 -8.87
N LEU A 69 13.74 -4.94 -8.01
CA LEU A 69 14.80 -4.13 -7.40
C LEU A 69 15.83 -3.68 -8.44
N LEU A 70 16.21 -4.58 -9.36
CA LEU A 70 17.11 -4.25 -10.46
C LEU A 70 16.49 -3.22 -11.40
N LEU A 71 15.20 -3.36 -11.72
CA LEU A 71 14.46 -2.38 -12.52
C LEU A 71 14.50 -0.99 -11.87
N LEU A 72 14.21 -0.88 -10.57
CA LEU A 72 14.29 0.40 -9.87
C LEU A 72 15.70 0.96 -9.84
N PHE A 73 16.71 0.12 -9.58
CA PHE A 73 18.10 0.54 -9.62
C PHE A 73 18.49 1.09 -11.00
N THR A 74 18.11 0.40 -12.07
CA THR A 74 18.37 0.83 -13.45
C THR A 74 17.67 2.16 -13.75
N ILE A 75 16.41 2.34 -13.34
CA ILE A 75 15.69 3.62 -13.55
C ILE A 75 16.38 4.76 -12.80
N VAL A 76 16.71 4.57 -11.52
CA VAL A 76 17.40 5.59 -10.72
C VAL A 76 18.75 5.94 -11.33
N TYR A 77 19.52 4.94 -11.77
CA TYR A 77 20.83 5.13 -12.34
C TYR A 77 20.80 5.82 -13.71
N LEU A 78 19.90 5.42 -14.61
CA LEU A 78 19.83 5.98 -15.97
C LEU A 78 19.26 7.40 -16.01
N PHE A 79 18.33 7.72 -15.12
CA PHE A 79 17.67 9.02 -15.09
C PHE A 79 18.27 9.98 -14.05
N GLU A 80 19.38 9.60 -13.41
CA GLU A 80 20.07 10.38 -12.37
C GLU A 80 19.11 10.94 -11.30
N LEU A 81 18.15 10.10 -10.89
CA LEU A 81 17.03 10.55 -10.06
C LEU A 81 17.48 10.78 -8.62
N SER A 82 16.99 11.87 -8.04
CA SER A 82 17.30 12.25 -6.66
C SER A 82 16.27 11.66 -5.70
N PRO A 83 16.68 11.29 -4.46
CA PRO A 83 15.74 10.82 -3.46
C PRO A 83 14.81 11.97 -3.03
N GLN A 84 13.52 11.69 -2.98
CA GLN A 84 12.47 12.71 -2.77
C GLN A 84 12.59 13.47 -1.45
N LEU A 85 13.19 12.85 -0.42
CA LEU A 85 13.45 13.52 0.85
C LEU A 85 14.31 14.80 0.69
N LEU A 86 15.08 14.90 -0.40
CA LEU A 86 15.95 16.04 -0.70
C LEU A 86 15.34 17.03 -1.70
N THR A 87 14.20 16.72 -2.34
CA THR A 87 13.61 17.56 -3.41
C THR A 87 12.34 18.31 -2.99
N VAL A 88 11.73 17.95 -1.86
CA VAL A 88 10.50 18.61 -1.38
C VAL A 88 10.83 19.95 -0.74
N ASN A 89 10.63 21.02 -1.50
CA ASN A 89 10.70 22.41 -1.03
C ASN A 89 9.28 23.01 -0.93
N PRO A 90 9.04 23.93 0.01
CA PRO A 90 7.71 24.50 0.17
C PRO A 90 7.27 25.35 -1.05
N GLU A 91 8.23 25.87 -1.82
CA GLU A 91 7.98 26.60 -3.08
C GLU A 91 7.48 25.68 -4.21
N ASN A 92 7.90 24.42 -4.22
CA ASN A 92 7.65 23.48 -5.32
C ASN A 92 6.56 22.45 -5.00
N ILE A 93 5.88 22.51 -3.85
CA ILE A 93 4.95 21.42 -3.46
C ILE A 93 3.77 21.24 -4.42
N LEU A 94 3.32 22.33 -5.06
CA LEU A 94 2.24 22.31 -6.04
C LEU A 94 2.71 21.89 -7.44
N THR A 95 4.00 22.05 -7.75
CA THR A 95 4.63 21.64 -9.01
C THR A 95 5.26 20.25 -8.92
N LEU A 96 5.55 19.75 -7.71
CA LEU A 96 6.09 18.41 -7.42
C LEU A 96 5.27 17.29 -8.07
N PHE A 97 3.94 17.42 -8.06
CA PHE A 97 3.03 16.42 -8.62
C PHE A 97 2.93 16.46 -10.16
N ALA A 98 3.38 17.55 -10.79
CA ALA A 98 3.19 17.81 -12.22
C ALA A 98 4.51 17.96 -13.01
N GLU A 99 5.63 18.31 -12.37
CA GLU A 99 6.87 18.70 -13.07
C GLU A 99 8.10 17.92 -12.57
N ASP A 100 8.12 17.45 -11.32
CA ASP A 100 9.28 16.74 -10.78
C ASP A 100 9.38 15.30 -11.30
N THR A 101 10.38 15.06 -12.15
CA THR A 101 10.66 13.75 -12.75
C THR A 101 10.90 12.66 -11.70
N SER A 102 11.65 12.97 -10.63
CA SER A 102 11.92 12.04 -9.54
C SER A 102 10.65 11.64 -8.78
N HIS A 103 9.66 12.53 -8.71
CA HIS A 103 8.38 12.24 -8.05
C HIS A 103 7.51 11.31 -8.91
N VAL A 104 7.34 11.67 -10.19
CA VAL A 104 6.50 10.94 -11.13
C VAL A 104 7.04 9.54 -11.42
N TYR A 105 8.35 9.41 -11.68
CA TYR A 105 8.93 8.14 -12.09
C TYR A 105 9.20 7.15 -10.96
N LEU A 106 9.47 7.60 -9.73
CA LEU A 106 9.78 6.70 -8.61
C LEU A 106 8.62 6.47 -7.66
N TYR A 107 7.83 7.50 -7.37
CA TYR A 107 6.83 7.41 -6.31
C TYR A 107 5.43 7.29 -6.84
N MET A 108 5.05 8.06 -7.87
CA MET A 108 3.72 7.93 -8.46
C MET A 108 3.55 6.66 -9.30
N SER A 109 4.65 6.09 -9.78
CA SER A 109 4.64 4.94 -10.67
C SER A 109 4.34 3.61 -9.97
N ALA A 110 3.69 2.69 -10.69
CA ALA A 110 3.42 1.35 -10.18
C ALA A 110 4.70 0.52 -9.97
N TRP A 111 5.73 0.72 -10.79
CA TRP A 111 6.99 -0.03 -10.65
C TRP A 111 7.76 0.38 -9.39
N GLY A 112 7.62 1.63 -8.92
CA GLY A 112 8.16 2.13 -7.64
C GLY A 112 7.85 1.24 -6.45
N ASN A 113 6.60 0.77 -6.39
CA ASN A 113 6.07 0.01 -5.26
C ASN A 113 5.99 -1.50 -5.51
N LEU A 114 6.41 -1.96 -6.70
CA LEU A 114 6.41 -3.37 -7.07
C LEU A 114 7.27 -4.25 -6.12
N PRO A 115 8.49 -3.85 -5.68
CA PRO A 115 9.26 -4.69 -4.76
C PRO A 115 8.56 -4.90 -3.42
N ALA A 116 7.88 -3.87 -2.89
CA ALA A 116 7.15 -3.97 -1.63
C ALA A 116 5.96 -4.94 -1.75
N ALA A 117 5.22 -4.87 -2.85
CA ALA A 117 4.10 -5.79 -3.10
C ALA A 117 4.58 -7.24 -3.29
N VAL A 118 5.65 -7.47 -4.05
CA VAL A 118 6.22 -8.81 -4.25
C VAL A 118 6.80 -9.37 -2.95
N LEU A 119 7.44 -8.53 -2.13
CA LEU A 119 7.90 -8.92 -0.80
C LEU A 119 6.73 -9.34 0.09
N GLY A 120 5.60 -8.60 0.04
CA GLY A 120 4.37 -8.97 0.74
C GLY A 120 3.83 -10.33 0.31
N LEU A 121 3.78 -10.61 -1.00
CA LEU A 121 3.40 -11.93 -1.53
C LEU A 121 4.37 -13.03 -1.09
N LEU A 122 5.68 -12.77 -1.09
CA LEU A 122 6.69 -13.75 -0.68
C LEU A 122 6.57 -14.08 0.81
N LEU A 123 6.32 -13.07 1.65
CA LEU A 123 6.04 -13.27 3.07
C LEU A 123 4.77 -14.08 3.26
N ALA A 124 3.69 -13.75 2.52
CA ALA A 124 2.43 -14.47 2.57
C ALA A 124 2.58 -15.93 2.12
N SER A 125 3.32 -16.21 1.04
CA SER A 125 3.56 -17.58 0.56
C SER A 125 4.38 -18.40 1.57
N THR A 126 5.40 -17.78 2.16
CA THR A 126 6.24 -18.43 3.19
C THR A 126 5.41 -18.74 4.43
N TYR A 127 4.58 -17.78 4.87
CA TYR A 127 3.67 -17.96 6.00
C TYR A 127 2.66 -19.08 5.74
N TYR A 128 2.03 -19.09 4.56
CA TYR A 128 1.09 -20.14 4.17
C TYR A 128 1.72 -21.53 4.16
N ARG A 129 2.96 -21.67 3.65
CA ARG A 129 3.70 -22.92 3.72
C ARG A 129 3.97 -23.36 5.16
N LEU A 130 4.46 -22.45 6.01
CA LEU A 130 4.75 -22.74 7.41
C LEU A 130 3.50 -23.19 8.18
N GLN A 131 2.36 -22.56 7.91
CA GLN A 131 1.09 -22.92 8.52
C GLN A 131 0.62 -24.31 8.07
N ARG A 132 0.79 -24.65 6.79
CA ARG A 132 0.41 -25.96 6.23
C ARG A 132 1.31 -27.09 6.73
N GLU A 133 2.61 -26.86 6.84
CA GLU A 133 3.59 -27.84 7.29
C GLU A 133 3.58 -28.04 8.82
N LYS A 134 2.78 -27.25 9.57
CA LYS A 134 2.75 -27.24 11.06
C LYS A 134 4.16 -27.24 11.67
N THR A 135 5.11 -26.58 11.00
CA THR A 135 6.50 -26.63 11.42
C THR A 135 6.66 -25.76 12.65
N ASP A 136 6.96 -26.40 13.79
CA ASP A 136 7.35 -25.68 14.99
C ASP A 136 8.74 -25.05 14.76
N LEU A 137 8.74 -23.73 14.51
CA LEU A 137 9.95 -22.95 14.23
C LEU A 137 10.98 -23.05 15.37
N THR A 138 10.55 -23.41 16.60
CA THR A 138 11.43 -23.59 17.75
C THR A 138 12.27 -24.87 17.69
N GLN A 139 11.89 -25.85 16.87
CA GLN A 139 12.57 -27.15 16.80
C GLN A 139 13.58 -27.27 15.65
N ASN A 140 13.55 -26.35 14.69
CA ASN A 140 14.40 -26.43 13.50
C ASN A 140 15.88 -26.17 13.83
N LYS A 141 16.73 -27.19 13.64
CA LYS A 141 18.17 -27.15 13.97
C LYS A 141 18.95 -26.06 13.22
N ASN A 142 18.54 -25.71 11.99
CA ASN A 142 19.21 -24.69 11.17
C ASN A 142 18.81 -23.27 11.57
N LEU A 143 17.54 -23.04 11.92
CA LEU A 143 17.10 -21.79 12.56
C LEU A 143 17.76 -21.64 13.92
N LYS A 144 17.78 -22.69 14.74
CA LYS A 144 18.56 -22.71 15.98
C LYS A 144 20.05 -22.46 15.74
N LYS A 145 20.65 -22.89 14.63
CA LYS A 145 22.07 -22.62 14.31
C LYS A 145 22.28 -21.16 13.86
N ALA A 146 21.37 -20.61 13.06
CA ALA A 146 21.36 -19.20 12.67
C ALA A 146 21.13 -18.27 13.89
N PHE A 147 20.26 -18.66 14.82
CA PHE A 147 20.07 -17.98 16.11
C PHE A 147 21.23 -18.23 17.08
N ARG A 148 21.86 -19.42 17.07
CA ARG A 148 23.04 -19.76 17.93
C ARG A 148 24.33 -19.08 17.51
N LEU A 149 24.55 -18.79 16.22
CA LEU A 149 25.68 -17.93 15.81
C LEU A 149 25.56 -16.49 16.35
N ARG A 150 24.45 -16.17 17.02
CA ARG A 150 24.20 -14.93 17.77
C ARG A 150 24.09 -15.18 19.30
N GLU A 151 24.80 -16.17 19.85
CA GLU A 151 24.72 -16.58 21.28
C GLU A 151 25.35 -15.61 22.29
N SER A 152 26.14 -14.60 21.89
CA SER A 152 26.71 -13.67 22.89
C SER A 152 25.67 -12.74 23.55
N ASN A 153 24.44 -12.65 23.03
CA ASN A 153 23.41 -11.69 23.48
C ASN A 153 21.99 -12.30 23.58
N TYR A 154 21.87 -13.58 23.92
CA TYR A 154 20.58 -14.30 24.03
C TYR A 154 19.57 -13.61 24.99
N ASN A 155 20.03 -13.06 26.11
CA ASN A 155 19.18 -12.34 27.06
C ASN A 155 18.64 -11.01 26.48
N ILE A 156 19.41 -10.33 25.64
CA ILE A 156 18.99 -9.07 25.00
C ILE A 156 17.90 -9.34 23.96
N ILE A 157 18.04 -10.44 23.21
CA ILE A 157 17.07 -10.82 22.18
C ILE A 157 15.73 -11.19 22.81
N ILE A 158 15.68 -11.97 23.91
CA ILE A 158 14.40 -12.31 24.56
C ILE A 158 13.76 -11.06 25.21
N ASN A 159 14.57 -10.23 25.88
CA ASN A 159 14.09 -8.97 26.48
C ASN A 159 13.60 -7.96 25.43
N PHE A 160 14.05 -8.05 24.18
CA PHE A 160 13.58 -7.18 23.10
C PHE A 160 12.43 -7.79 22.29
N VAL A 161 12.54 -9.08 21.94
CA VAL A 161 11.56 -9.80 21.10
C VAL A 161 10.25 -10.04 21.85
N GLY A 162 10.29 -10.31 23.16
CA GLY A 162 9.06 -10.46 23.97
C GLY A 162 8.19 -9.19 23.94
N PRO A 163 8.71 -8.02 24.34
CA PRO A 163 7.99 -6.75 24.24
C PRO A 163 7.64 -6.39 22.79
N ALA A 164 8.56 -6.60 21.84
CA ALA A 164 8.29 -6.29 20.43
C ALA A 164 7.12 -7.12 19.87
N THR A 165 7.03 -8.42 20.20
CA THR A 165 5.91 -9.26 19.76
C THR A 165 4.59 -8.87 20.43
N SER A 166 4.62 -8.48 21.72
CA SER A 166 3.44 -7.96 22.42
C SER A 166 2.93 -6.67 21.78
N ILE A 167 3.85 -5.76 21.43
CA ILE A 167 3.53 -4.51 20.72
C ILE A 167 2.99 -4.83 19.32
N LEU A 168 3.68 -5.64 18.52
CA LEU A 168 3.28 -5.94 17.13
C LEU A 168 1.94 -6.69 17.03
N CYS A 169 1.62 -7.54 18.02
CA CYS A 169 0.34 -8.26 18.08
C CYS A 169 -0.78 -7.46 18.76
N TRP A 170 -0.54 -6.19 19.12
CA TRP A 170 -1.53 -5.40 19.84
C TRP A 170 -2.82 -5.24 19.02
N PRO A 171 -4.00 -5.56 19.57
CA PRO A 171 -5.27 -5.46 18.85
C PRO A 171 -5.60 -4.03 18.38
N GLY A 172 -4.98 -3.00 18.97
CA GLY A 172 -5.12 -1.61 18.53
C GLY A 172 -4.69 -1.40 17.07
N TRP A 173 -3.72 -2.17 16.57
CA TRP A 173 -3.31 -2.11 15.17
C TRP A 173 -4.44 -2.47 14.19
N ARG A 174 -5.45 -3.22 14.62
CA ARG A 174 -6.61 -3.54 13.75
C ARG A 174 -7.45 -2.31 13.43
N VAL A 175 -7.50 -1.33 14.33
CA VAL A 175 -8.26 -0.10 14.10
C VAL A 175 -7.48 0.80 13.14
N LEU A 176 -6.18 0.97 13.42
CA LEU A 176 -5.29 1.76 12.56
C LEU A 176 -5.22 1.19 11.13
N SER A 177 -5.13 -0.13 10.99
CA SER A 177 -5.11 -0.76 9.66
C SER A 177 -6.42 -0.57 8.89
N ARG A 178 -7.57 -0.55 9.57
CA ARG A 178 -8.87 -0.28 8.95
C ARG A 178 -9.05 1.18 8.52
N LEU A 179 -8.44 2.12 9.23
CA LEU A 179 -8.48 3.55 8.89
C LEU A 179 -7.37 3.97 7.92
N SER A 180 -6.45 3.06 7.57
CA SER A 180 -5.25 3.38 6.79
C SER A 180 -5.56 3.99 5.41
N LEU A 181 -6.56 3.45 4.70
CA LEU A 181 -6.97 3.96 3.39
C LEU A 181 -7.49 5.40 3.49
N THR A 182 -8.43 5.64 4.40
CA THR A 182 -9.01 6.96 4.61
C THR A 182 -7.95 7.96 5.13
N SER A 183 -7.03 7.51 5.98
CA SER A 183 -5.88 8.29 6.42
C SER A 183 -4.97 8.67 5.24
N LEU A 184 -4.64 7.73 4.36
CA LEU A 184 -3.82 7.97 3.16
C LEU A 184 -4.44 9.02 2.23
N MET A 185 -5.76 8.99 2.06
CA MET A 185 -6.48 9.99 1.24
C MET A 185 -6.44 11.39 1.86
N THR A 186 -6.52 11.49 3.18
CA THR A 186 -6.43 12.78 3.88
C THR A 186 -4.99 13.31 4.00
N HIS A 187 -4.01 12.41 4.01
CA HIS A 187 -2.60 12.72 4.28
C HIS A 187 -2.03 13.79 3.34
N VAL A 188 -2.24 13.64 2.02
CA VAL A 188 -1.69 14.59 1.03
C VAL A 188 -2.31 15.98 1.20
N LEU A 189 -3.58 16.08 1.60
CA LEU A 189 -4.23 17.37 1.91
C LEU A 189 -3.64 18.01 3.17
N VAL A 190 -3.44 17.23 4.23
CA VAL A 190 -2.86 17.70 5.50
C VAL A 190 -1.41 18.15 5.27
N ASN A 191 -0.63 17.38 4.52
CA ASN A 191 0.75 17.70 4.19
C ASN A 191 0.82 19.01 3.39
N ALA A 192 0.01 19.15 2.33
CA ALA A 192 -0.05 20.37 1.54
C ALA A 192 -0.38 21.61 2.40
N GLN A 193 -1.32 21.48 3.34
CA GLN A 193 -1.72 22.59 4.21
C GLN A 193 -0.62 22.99 5.20
N ILE A 194 0.04 22.01 5.84
CA ILE A 194 1.13 22.28 6.78
C ILE A 194 2.32 22.91 6.05
N THR A 195 2.72 22.38 4.89
CA THR A 195 3.82 22.95 4.11
C THR A 195 3.50 24.35 3.60
N TYR A 196 2.28 24.60 3.12
CA TYR A 196 1.86 25.94 2.67
C TYR A 196 1.97 26.98 3.79
N SER A 197 1.59 26.61 5.02
CA SER A 197 1.69 27.50 6.19
C SER A 197 3.12 27.88 6.57
N ARG A 198 4.13 27.15 6.06
CA ARG A 198 5.55 27.31 6.41
C ARG A 198 6.43 27.81 5.27
N ILE A 199 5.85 28.27 4.15
CA ILE A 199 6.61 28.63 2.93
C ILE A 199 7.71 29.68 3.12
N HIS A 200 7.58 30.54 4.14
CA HIS A 200 8.54 31.60 4.45
C HIS A 200 9.58 31.25 5.52
N ASN A 201 9.53 30.04 6.09
CA ASN A 201 10.45 29.62 7.16
C ASN A 201 11.43 28.57 6.64
N SER A 202 12.73 28.75 6.92
CA SER A 202 13.74 27.71 6.69
C SER A 202 13.46 26.52 7.60
N VAL A 203 13.21 25.34 7.02
CA VAL A 203 12.87 24.12 7.76
C VAL A 203 14.13 23.34 8.12
N SER A 204 14.33 23.03 9.41
CA SER A 204 15.39 22.11 9.85
C SER A 204 14.97 20.64 9.70
N GLN A 205 15.92 19.71 9.59
CA GLN A 205 15.62 18.26 9.51
C GLN A 205 14.79 17.75 10.69
N THR A 206 14.99 18.31 11.90
CA THR A 206 14.20 17.97 13.08
C THR A 206 12.76 18.46 13.00
N GLN A 207 12.52 19.60 12.36
CA GLN A 207 11.18 20.09 12.08
C GLN A 207 10.47 19.24 11.04
N MET A 208 11.17 18.73 10.01
CA MET A 208 10.59 17.79 9.04
C MET A 208 10.08 16.52 9.71
N LEU A 209 10.81 15.96 10.67
CA LEU A 209 10.38 14.78 11.44
C LEU A 209 9.17 15.09 12.33
N ALA A 210 9.16 16.25 12.98
CA ALA A 210 8.03 16.69 13.79
C ALA A 210 6.78 16.91 12.94
N ASP A 211 6.92 17.53 11.77
CA ASP A 211 5.84 17.75 10.82
C ASP A 211 5.32 16.40 10.27
N ALA A 212 6.20 15.44 9.94
CA ALA A 212 5.77 14.09 9.53
C ALA A 212 4.96 13.36 10.61
N ALA A 213 5.37 13.47 11.87
CA ALA A 213 4.61 12.91 13.00
C ALA A 213 3.25 13.63 13.17
N ALA A 214 3.23 14.96 13.07
CA ALA A 214 2.01 15.76 13.17
C ALA A 214 1.03 15.43 12.03
N VAL A 215 1.50 15.39 10.78
CA VAL A 215 0.71 15.01 9.60
C VAL A 215 0.09 13.63 9.81
N SER A 216 0.88 12.66 10.29
CA SER A 216 0.39 11.30 10.56
C SER A 216 -0.75 11.30 11.59
N VAL A 217 -0.55 11.95 12.74
CA VAL A 217 -1.56 12.01 13.80
C VAL A 217 -2.83 12.72 13.34
N ILE A 218 -2.69 13.89 12.70
CA ILE A 218 -3.83 14.68 12.21
C ILE A 218 -4.61 13.91 11.15
N SER A 219 -3.91 13.22 10.24
CA SER A 219 -4.56 12.40 9.19
C SER A 219 -5.42 11.29 9.79
N TYR A 220 -4.92 10.58 10.81
CA TYR A 220 -5.72 9.56 11.50
C TYR A 220 -6.90 10.14 12.30
N LEU A 221 -6.74 11.32 12.91
CA LEU A 221 -7.83 11.99 13.60
C LEU A 221 -8.94 12.44 12.64
N LEU A 222 -8.59 12.92 11.45
CA LEU A 222 -9.54 13.28 10.40
C LEU A 222 -10.14 12.06 9.69
N ALA A 223 -9.39 10.96 9.60
CA ALA A 223 -9.86 9.74 8.97
C ALA A 223 -11.01 9.08 9.73
N LEU A 224 -11.02 9.18 11.07
CA LEU A 224 -12.06 8.58 11.90
C LEU A 224 -13.48 9.07 11.57
N PRO A 225 -13.79 10.39 11.61
CA PRO A 225 -15.12 10.87 11.25
C PRO A 225 -15.45 10.61 9.78
N LEU A 226 -14.46 10.72 8.88
CA LEU A 226 -14.68 10.51 7.45
C LEU A 226 -15.03 9.04 7.15
N ALA A 227 -14.35 8.09 7.79
CA ALA A 227 -14.65 6.68 7.66
C ALA A 227 -16.05 6.36 8.22
N LEU A 228 -16.40 6.90 9.38
CA LEU A 228 -17.72 6.69 10.02
C LEU A 228 -18.88 7.25 9.19
N LEU A 229 -18.69 8.38 8.50
CA LEU A 229 -19.74 9.02 7.71
C LEU A 229 -19.86 8.46 6.30
N ILE A 230 -18.76 8.00 5.70
CA ILE A 230 -18.72 7.64 4.27
C ILE A 230 -18.45 6.14 4.10
N GLU A 231 -17.29 5.67 4.57
CA GLU A 231 -16.79 4.32 4.28
C GLU A 231 -17.65 3.23 4.92
N TYR A 232 -17.92 3.32 6.23
CA TYR A 232 -18.70 2.28 6.92
C TYR A 232 -20.14 2.16 6.40
N PRO A 233 -20.91 3.25 6.21
CA PRO A 233 -22.24 3.16 5.62
C PRO A 233 -22.22 2.60 4.20
N ALA A 234 -21.27 3.03 3.36
CA ALA A 234 -21.14 2.54 1.99
C ALA A 234 -20.85 1.03 1.94
N VAL A 235 -19.98 0.52 2.82
CA VAL A 235 -19.69 -0.92 2.91
C VAL A 235 -20.91 -1.72 3.37
N GLN A 236 -21.69 -1.21 4.32
CA GLN A 236 -22.92 -1.88 4.76
C GLN A 236 -23.98 -1.90 3.66
N LEU A 237 -24.14 -0.79 2.94
CA LEU A 237 -25.04 -0.71 1.80
C LEU A 237 -24.63 -1.70 0.70
N TYR A 238 -23.35 -1.76 0.35
CA TYR A 238 -22.82 -2.71 -0.63
C TYR A 238 -23.09 -4.17 -0.24
N LYS A 239 -22.85 -4.52 1.03
CA LYS A 239 -23.14 -5.86 1.54
C LYS A 239 -24.63 -6.18 1.48
N ALA A 240 -25.49 -5.24 1.85
CA ALA A 240 -26.94 -5.44 1.77
C ALA A 240 -27.37 -5.70 0.32
N VAL A 241 -26.92 -4.89 -0.64
CA VAL A 241 -27.26 -5.04 -2.07
C VAL A 241 -26.81 -6.39 -2.62
N ILE A 242 -25.57 -6.82 -2.33
CA ILE A 242 -25.07 -8.12 -2.83
C ILE A 242 -25.79 -9.30 -2.19
N VAL A 243 -26.01 -9.26 -0.87
CA VAL A 243 -26.71 -10.36 -0.17
C VAL A 243 -28.14 -10.50 -0.71
N THR A 244 -28.85 -9.38 -0.90
CA THR A 244 -30.19 -9.41 -1.51
C THR A 244 -30.15 -9.96 -2.94
N GLY A 245 -29.17 -9.57 -3.76
CA GLY A 245 -29.02 -10.11 -5.12
C GLY A 245 -28.77 -11.63 -5.16
N LEU A 246 -27.95 -12.16 -4.25
CA LEU A 246 -27.68 -13.60 -4.16
C LEU A 246 -28.89 -14.41 -3.67
N GLU A 247 -29.71 -13.84 -2.78
CA GLU A 247 -30.96 -14.44 -2.32
C GLU A 247 -32.04 -14.50 -3.43
N GLU A 248 -32.07 -13.51 -4.32
CA GLU A 248 -32.97 -13.51 -5.48
C GLU A 248 -32.55 -14.54 -6.55
N GLU A 249 -31.25 -14.66 -6.84
CA GLU A 249 -30.74 -15.69 -7.77
C GLU A 249 -31.00 -17.12 -7.27
N THR A 250 -30.81 -17.37 -5.98
CA THR A 250 -31.06 -18.70 -5.38
C THR A 250 -32.55 -19.07 -5.38
N LYS A 251 -33.45 -18.11 -5.14
CA LYS A 251 -34.91 -18.31 -5.28
C LYS A 251 -35.34 -18.56 -6.72
N ASN A 252 -34.75 -17.86 -7.69
CA ASN A 252 -35.03 -18.08 -9.11
C ASN A 252 -34.55 -19.45 -9.60
N HIS A 253 -33.38 -19.91 -9.14
CA HIS A 253 -32.87 -21.25 -9.47
C HIS A 253 -33.69 -22.39 -8.85
N THR A 254 -34.21 -22.22 -7.63
CA THR A 254 -35.09 -23.22 -6.98
C THR A 254 -36.49 -23.25 -7.62
N SER A 255 -37.03 -22.09 -8.01
CA SER A 255 -38.30 -21.99 -8.76
C SER A 255 -38.21 -22.58 -10.17
N ALA A 256 -37.07 -22.43 -10.86
CA ALA A 256 -36.84 -23.02 -12.18
C ALA A 256 -36.73 -24.56 -12.15
N LYS A 257 -36.08 -25.13 -11.12
CA LYS A 257 -36.02 -26.60 -10.92
C LYS A 257 -37.37 -27.22 -10.54
N GLY A 258 -38.22 -26.48 -9.82
CA GLY A 258 -39.57 -26.93 -9.46
C GLY A 258 -40.56 -26.98 -10.62
N LYS A 259 -40.25 -26.35 -11.77
CA LYS A 259 -41.08 -26.38 -13.00
C LYS A 259 -40.64 -27.44 -14.02
N GLN A 260 -39.53 -28.13 -13.79
CA GLN A 260 -39.00 -29.20 -14.66
C GLN A 260 -39.24 -30.62 -14.12
N LEU A 261 -39.96 -30.74 -13.00
CA LEU A 261 -40.53 -31.98 -12.45
C LEU A 261 -42.05 -31.94 -12.63
#